data_AF-A0A958XEG6-F1
#
_entry.id   AF-A0A958XEG6-F1
#
_cell.length_a   1.000
_cell.length_b   1.000
_cell.length_c   1.000
_cell.angle_alpha   90.00
_cell.angle_beta   90.00
_cell.angle_gamma   90.00
#
_symmetry.space_group_name_H-M   'P 1'
#
loop_
_entity.id
_entity.type
_entity.pdbx_description
1 polymer ?
#
loop_
_entity_poly.entity_id
_entity_poly.type
_entity_poly.pdbx_seq_one_letter_code
_entity_poly.pdbx_strand_id
1 'polypeptide(L)' 'MEPRKHYTKEFKLDAISLVMDQELTIAEAARSLEINANMLGRWIKENQADDKGQAFRGNGKLTPEQ' A
#
# COMPACT_ATOMS: atom_id res chain seq x y z
N MET A 1 -19.44 1.48 -14.13
CA MET A 1 -18.36 0.68 -13.49
C MET A 1 -17.11 1.55 -13.54
N GLU A 2 -16.69 2.11 -12.40
CA GLU A 2 -15.44 2.87 -12.38
C GLU A 2 -14.25 1.91 -12.65
N PRO A 3 -13.33 2.27 -13.55
CA PRO A 3 -12.17 1.44 -13.83
C PRO A 3 -11.34 1.30 -12.55
N ARG A 4 -10.93 0.07 -12.25
CA ARG A 4 -10.02 -0.20 -11.12
C ARG A 4 -8.75 0.62 -11.34
N LYS A 5 -8.49 1.62 -10.49
CA LYS A 5 -7.23 2.37 -10.49
C LYS A 5 -6.08 1.38 -10.28
N HIS A 6 -5.24 1.21 -11.30
CA HIS A 6 -4.05 0.36 -11.21
C HIS A 6 -2.89 1.20 -10.70
N TYR A 7 -2.37 0.85 -9.53
CA TYR A 7 -1.19 1.49 -8.95
C TYR A 7 0.03 0.63 -9.22
N THR A 8 1.08 1.25 -9.76
CA THR A 8 2.37 0.59 -10.00
C THR A 8 3.04 0.21 -8.68
N LYS A 9 3.99 -0.73 -8.72
CA LYS A 9 4.78 -1.11 -7.54
C LYS A 9 5.50 0.11 -6.94
N GLU A 10 6.07 0.95 -7.80
CA GLU A 10 6.77 2.17 -7.42
C GLU A 10 5.85 3.13 -6.67
N PHE A 11 4.62 3.36 -7.17
CA PHE A 11 3.65 4.21 -6.49
C PHE A 11 3.28 3.69 -5.09
N LYS A 12 3.14 2.38 -4.93
CA LYS A 12 2.84 1.78 -3.61
C LYS A 12 4.00 1.94 -2.65
N LEU A 13 5.23 1.74 -3.12
CA LEU A 13 6.44 1.92 -2.32
C LEU A 13 6.62 3.38 -1.92
N ASP A 14 6.41 4.31 -2.84
CA ASP A 14 6.46 5.74 -2.58
C ASP A 14 5.43 6.15 -1.52
N ALA A 15 4.19 5.65 -1.64
CA ALA A 15 3.14 5.89 -0.65
C ALA A 15 3.47 5.34 0.76
N ILE A 16 4.11 4.17 0.83
CA ILE A 16 4.57 3.58 2.10
C ILE A 16 5.74 4.37 2.67
N SER A 17 6.70 4.73 1.83
CA SER A 17 7.84 5.57 2.20
C SER A 17 7.35 6.92 2.69
N LEU A 18 6.30 7.48 2.12
CA LEU A 18 5.69 8.74 2.57
C LEU A 18 5.23 8.65 4.03
N VAL A 19 4.61 7.54 4.42
CA VAL A 19 4.16 7.30 5.80
C VAL A 19 5.33 7.09 6.74
N MET A 20 6.36 6.37 6.30
CA MET A 20 7.53 6.05 7.11
C MET A 20 8.49 7.24 7.27
N ASP A 21 8.69 8.03 6.21
CA ASP A 21 9.67 9.12 6.11
C ASP A 21 9.10 10.43 6.67
N GLN A 22 7.83 10.73 6.39
CA GLN A 22 7.18 11.92 6.93
C GLN A 22 6.47 11.69 8.28
N GLU A 23 6.60 10.49 8.86
CA GLU A 23 5.91 10.06 10.10
C GLU A 23 4.40 10.36 10.12
N LEU A 24 3.78 10.46 8.93
CA LEU A 24 2.37 10.77 8.77
C LEU A 24 1.52 9.56 9.13
N THR A 25 0.30 9.80 9.62
CA THR A 25 -0.64 8.70 9.76
C THR A 25 -1.07 8.17 8.40
N ILE A 26 -1.45 6.89 8.33
CA ILE A 26 -1.97 6.25 7.11
C ILE A 26 -3.14 7.07 6.53
N ALA A 27 -3.97 7.68 7.37
CA ALA A 27 -5.09 8.51 6.96
C ALA A 27 -4.62 9.83 6.29
N GLU A 28 -3.60 10.49 6.84
CA GLU A 28 -3.02 11.72 6.27
C GLU A 28 -2.31 11.45 4.95
N ALA A 29 -1.45 10.44 4.89
CA ALA A 29 -0.76 10.06 3.67
C ALA A 29 -1.74 9.63 2.57
N ALA A 30 -2.78 8.87 2.93
CA ALA A 30 -3.82 8.49 1.99
C ALA A 30 -4.62 9.69 1.46
N ARG A 31 -4.89 10.69 2.33
CA ARG A 31 -5.56 11.93 1.93
C ARG A 31 -4.67 12.78 1.01
N SER A 32 -3.37 12.83 1.28
CA SER A 32 -2.38 13.53 0.44
C SER A 32 -2.27 12.92 -0.96
N LEU A 33 -2.32 11.58 -1.05
CA LEU A 33 -2.25 10.83 -2.30
C LEU A 33 -3.61 10.58 -2.97
N GLU A 34 -4.69 11.06 -2.37
CA GLU A 34 -6.08 10.83 -2.80
C GLU A 34 -6.43 9.34 -2.99
N ILE A 35 -5.87 8.49 -2.13
CA ILE A 35 -6.12 7.04 -2.10
C ILE A 35 -6.90 6.63 -0.86
N ASN A 36 -7.37 5.38 -0.85
CA ASN A 36 -8.07 4.84 0.31
C ASN A 36 -7.07 4.44 1.41
N ALA A 37 -7.28 4.94 2.63
CA ALA A 37 -6.42 4.64 3.78
C ALA A 37 -6.33 3.13 4.08
N ASN A 38 -7.40 2.37 3.87
CA ASN A 38 -7.36 0.91 4.04
C ASN A 38 -6.45 0.23 3.02
N MET A 39 -6.36 0.76 1.79
CA MET A 39 -5.43 0.23 0.78
C MET A 39 -3.98 0.51 1.17
N LEU A 40 -3.69 1.73 1.63
CA LEU A 40 -2.35 2.11 2.07
C LEU A 40 -1.90 1.27 3.28
N GLY A 41 -2.77 1.09 4.27
CA GLY A 41 -2.50 0.21 5.41
C GLY A 41 -2.25 -1.24 4.99
N ARG A 42 -2.99 -1.76 4.00
CA ARG A 42 -2.73 -3.08 3.43
C ARG A 42 -1.36 -3.15 2.76
N TRP A 43 -0.97 -2.15 1.97
CA TRP A 43 0.34 -2.13 1.30
C TRP A 43 1.49 -2.06 2.30
N ILE A 44 1.36 -1.26 3.36
CA ILE A 44 2.35 -1.19 4.45
C ILE A 44 2.51 -2.56 5.12
N LYS A 45 1.39 -3.23 5.42
CA LYS A 45 1.40 -4.58 6.02
C LYS A 45 1.98 -5.62 5.08
N GLU A 46 1.64 -5.58 3.79
CA GLU A 46 2.23 -6.46 2.76
C GLU A 46 3.73 -6.21 2.60
N ASN A 47 4.18 -4.95 2.72
CA ASN A 47 5.60 -4.60 2.66
C ASN A 47 6.38 -5.04 3.91
N GLN A 48 5.79 -4.89 5.11
CA GLN A 48 6.42 -5.34 6.35
C GLN A 48 6.39 -6.86 6.54
N ALA A 49 5.33 -7.54 6.07
CA ALA A 49 5.24 -8.99 6.14
C ALA A 49 6.18 -9.70 5.14
N ASP A 50 6.60 -9.00 4.09
CA ASP A 50 7.48 -9.55 3.06
C ASP A 50 8.94 -9.14 3.30
N ASP A 51 9.59 -9.83 4.24
CA ASP A 51 10.99 -9.66 4.64
C ASP A 51 12.00 -9.91 3.48
N LYS A 52 11.51 -10.45 2.34
CA LYS A 52 12.32 -10.85 1.17
C LYS A 52 12.13 -9.99 -0.08
N GLY A 53 11.48 -8.83 0.04
CA GLY A 53 11.37 -7.84 -1.06
C GLY A 53 10.48 -8.28 -2.24
N GLN A 54 9.61 -9.28 -2.03
CA GLN A 54 8.61 -9.73 -3.01
C GLN A 54 7.26 -9.02 -2.88
N ALA A 55 7.15 -8.04 -1.97
CA ALA A 55 5.97 -7.20 -1.86
C ALA A 55 5.56 -6.70 -3.25
N PHE A 56 4.27 -6.86 -3.58
CA PHE A 56 3.63 -6.46 -4.84
C PHE A 56 3.89 -7.33 -6.08
N ARG A 57 4.40 -8.57 -5.96
CA ARG A 57 4.37 -9.52 -7.10
C ARG A 57 2.92 -9.74 -7.56
N GLY A 58 2.67 -9.53 -8.85
CA GLY A 58 1.34 -9.44 -9.45
C GLY A 58 0.37 -10.52 -8.94
N ASN A 59 -0.83 -10.08 -8.58
CA ASN A 59 -1.90 -10.83 -7.89
C ASN A 59 -1.63 -11.10 -6.41
N GLY A 60 -1.84 -10.07 -5.58
CA GLY A 60 -1.95 -10.20 -4.13
C GLY A 60 -3.12 -11.09 -3.70
N LYS A 61 -2.94 -12.41 -3.79
CA LYS A 61 -3.64 -13.39 -2.95
C LYS A 61 -2.85 -13.56 -1.66
N LEU A 62 -2.90 -12.55 -0.81
CA LEU A 62 -2.80 -12.72 0.63
C LEU A 62 -4.15 -12.29 1.20
N THR A 63 -5.13 -13.17 1.06
CA THR A 63 -6.16 -13.33 2.08
C THR A 63 -5.54 -14.26 3.13
N PRO A 64 -5.11 -13.77 4.31
CA PRO A 64 -5.18 -14.62 5.48
C PRO A 64 -6.68 -14.77 5.76
N GLU A 65 -7.26 -15.88 5.31
CA GLU A 65 -8.54 -16.36 5.82
C GLU A 65 -8.43 -16.42 7.35
N GLN A 66 -9.33 -15.71 8.02
CA GLN A 66 -9.79 -16.06 9.35
C GLN A 66 -10.81 -17.20 9.24
#